data_AF-A0A1G8FA60-F1
#
_entry.id   AF-A0A1G8FA60-F1
#
_cell.length_a   1.000
_cell.length_b   1.000
_cell.length_c   1.000
_cell.angle_alpha   90.00
_cell.angle_beta   90.00
_cell.angle_gamma   90.00
#
_symmetry.space_group_name_H-M   'P 1'
#
loop_
_entity.id
_entity.type
_entity.pdbx_description
1 polymer ?
#
loop_
_entity_poly.entity_id
_entity_poly.type
_entity_poly.pdbx_seq_one_letter_code
_entity_poly.pdbx_strand_id
1 'polypeptide(L)'
;MKLYFINSIRTNNFNDEQMMEKIKTMWGEASRKLKNHQNSVYGVYYDYESDYKGDYSLSVAIEDNNGKSFIEIPNNEKYEVFKVDTTDEQGIIISY
;
A
#
# COMPACT_ATOMS: atom_id res chain seq x y z
N MET A 1 13.65 -6.47 4.66
CA MET A 1 13.19 -6.41 3.25
C MET A 1 13.22 -4.96 2.78
N LYS A 2 13.58 -4.65 1.52
CA LYS A 2 13.53 -3.27 0.99
C LYS A 2 12.39 -3.14 -0.01
N LEU A 3 11.51 -2.16 0.19
CA LEU A 3 10.36 -1.91 -0.67
C LEU A 3 10.50 -0.56 -1.34
N TYR A 4 10.55 -0.55 -2.67
CA TYR A 4 10.67 0.65 -3.50
C TYR A 4 9.29 1.17 -3.88
N PHE A 5 9.06 2.46 -3.66
CA PHE A 5 7.75 3.08 -3.90
C PHE A 5 7.52 3.33 -5.38
N ILE A 6 6.33 2.93 -5.86
CA ILE A 6 5.86 3.14 -7.22
C ILE A 6 4.97 4.38 -7.31
N ASN A 7 4.06 4.52 -6.35
CA ASN A 7 3.11 5.61 -6.21
C ASN A 7 2.79 5.79 -4.72
N SER A 8 2.52 7.03 -4.29
CA SER A 8 2.31 7.39 -2.90
C SER A 8 1.24 8.46 -2.77
N ILE A 9 0.46 8.42 -1.68
CA ILE A 9 -0.48 9.47 -1.28
C ILE A 9 -0.32 9.75 0.22
N ARG A 10 -0.79 10.93 0.66
CA ARG A 10 -1.05 11.23 2.06
C ARG A 10 -2.55 11.44 2.26
N THR A 11 -3.13 10.81 3.28
CA THR A 11 -4.58 10.81 3.53
C THR A 11 -4.89 10.54 5.01
N ASN A 12 -6.19 10.51 5.35
CA ASN A 12 -6.70 10.27 6.69
C ASN A 12 -7.98 9.43 6.64
N ASN A 13 -8.14 8.48 7.56
CA ASN A 13 -9.32 7.59 7.57
C ASN A 13 -10.63 8.28 8.02
N PHE A 14 -10.54 9.41 8.71
CA PHE A 14 -11.65 10.08 9.36
C PHE A 14 -11.95 11.46 8.78
N ASN A 15 -10.91 12.17 8.35
CA ASN A 15 -11.00 13.60 8.03
C ASN A 15 -10.81 13.91 6.54
N ASP A 16 -10.49 12.91 5.72
CA ASP A 16 -10.29 13.09 4.28
C ASP A 16 -11.46 12.49 3.50
N GLU A 17 -12.40 13.33 3.08
CA GLU A 17 -13.59 12.91 2.32
C GLU A 17 -13.23 12.23 0.98
N GLN A 18 -12.05 12.53 0.44
CA GLN A 18 -11.55 11.97 -0.82
C GLN A 18 -10.64 10.76 -0.62
N MET A 19 -10.46 10.28 0.61
CA MET A 19 -9.57 9.17 0.96
C MET A 19 -9.74 7.97 0.02
N MET A 20 -10.99 7.54 -0.19
CA MET A 20 -11.23 6.39 -1.06
C MET A 20 -10.86 6.66 -2.51
N GLU A 21 -11.17 7.84 -3.05
CA GLU A 21 -10.82 8.20 -4.42
C GLU A 21 -9.30 8.28 -4.62
N LYS A 22 -8.58 8.84 -3.64
CA LYS A 22 -7.11 8.89 -3.65
C LYS A 22 -6.51 7.49 -3.66
N ILE A 23 -7.00 6.60 -2.80
CA ILE A 23 -6.53 5.20 -2.74
C ILE A 23 -6.79 4.49 -4.08
N LYS A 24 -8.00 4.62 -4.64
CA LYS A 24 -8.36 4.02 -5.94
C LYS A 24 -7.48 4.53 -7.07
N THR A 25 -7.29 5.85 -7.15
CA THR A 25 -6.47 6.50 -8.17
C THR A 25 -5.01 6.05 -8.06
N MET A 26 -4.45 6.06 -6.84
CA MET A 26 -3.09 5.59 -6.59
C MET A 26 -2.88 4.15 -7.05
N TRP A 27 -3.79 3.23 -6.69
CA TRP A 27 -3.72 1.84 -7.14
C TRP A 27 -3.88 1.68 -8.65
N GLY A 28 -4.80 2.42 -9.27
CA GLY A 28 -5.00 2.40 -10.72
C GLY A 28 -3.80 2.91 -11.51
N GLU A 29 -3.09 3.91 -11.00
CA GLU A 29 -1.85 4.39 -11.60
C GLU A 29 -0.70 3.40 -11.42
N ALA A 30 -0.57 2.82 -10.22
CA ALA A 30 0.46 1.83 -9.93
C ALA A 30 0.26 0.54 -10.76
N SER A 31 -0.97 0.06 -10.90
CA SER A 31 -1.28 -1.15 -11.68
C SER A 31 -0.92 -0.98 -13.15
N ARG A 32 -1.15 0.21 -13.74
CA ARG A 32 -0.71 0.53 -15.11
C ARG A 32 0.81 0.47 -15.26
N LYS A 33 1.56 0.98 -14.27
CA LYS A 33 3.03 0.91 -14.25
C LYS A 33 3.56 -0.51 -14.05
N LEU A 34 2.82 -1.33 -13.30
CA LEU A 34 3.19 -2.69 -12.93
C LEU A 34 2.55 -3.77 -13.82
N LYS A 35 2.02 -3.41 -15.00
CA LYS A 35 1.27 -4.33 -15.87
C LYS A 35 1.98 -5.66 -16.17
N ASN A 36 3.31 -5.65 -16.22
CA ASN A 36 4.13 -6.84 -16.51
C ASN A 36 4.92 -7.34 -15.29
N HIS A 37 4.67 -6.79 -14.11
CA HIS A 37 5.32 -7.19 -12.86
C HIS A 37 4.74 -8.52 -12.38
N GLN A 38 5.59 -9.49 -12.07
CA GLN A 38 5.17 -10.83 -11.66
C GLN A 38 5.42 -11.15 -10.18
N ASN A 39 6.19 -10.30 -9.49
CA ASN A 39 6.49 -10.50 -8.08
C ASN A 39 5.39 -9.87 -7.19
N SER A 40 5.52 -10.06 -5.88
CA SER A 40 4.62 -9.46 -4.90
C SER A 40 4.54 -7.94 -5.06
N VAL A 41 3.33 -7.42 -4.87
CA VAL A 41 3.03 -6.00 -4.79
C VAL A 41 2.47 -5.71 -3.40
N TYR A 42 2.98 -4.67 -2.77
CA TYR A 42 2.68 -4.34 -1.38
C TYR A 42 1.94 -3.01 -1.29
N GLY A 43 0.90 -2.96 -0.46
CA GLY A 43 0.36 -1.71 0.08
C GLY A 43 1.07 -1.40 1.39
N VAL A 44 1.82 -0.30 1.45
CA VAL A 44 2.63 0.07 2.60
C VAL A 44 2.05 1.32 3.25
N TYR A 45 1.58 1.18 4.48
CA TYR A 45 1.15 2.29 5.34
C TYR A 45 2.31 2.71 6.25
N TYR A 46 2.66 3.99 6.26
CA TYR A 46 3.82 4.51 6.99
C TYR A 46 3.67 6.01 7.27
N ASP A 47 4.63 6.57 8.01
CA ASP A 47 4.67 8.02 8.30
C ASP A 47 3.36 8.54 8.92
N TYR A 48 2.87 7.79 9.91
CA TYR A 48 1.73 8.19 10.73
C TYR A 48 2.10 9.42 11.54
N GLU A 49 1.25 10.45 11.51
CA GLU A 49 1.43 11.65 12.31
C GLU A 49 1.33 11.38 13.82
N SER A 50 0.48 10.44 14.22
CA SER A 50 0.25 10.12 15.63
C SER A 50 -0.13 8.65 15.83
N ASP A 51 -1.40 8.31 15.56
CA ASP A 51 -1.95 6.97 15.70
C ASP A 51 -2.88 6.64 14.52
N TYR A 52 -3.76 5.65 14.68
CA TYR A 52 -4.70 5.23 13.64
C TYR A 52 -5.67 6.33 13.17
N LYS A 53 -5.80 7.44 13.93
CA LYS A 53 -6.59 8.63 13.59
C LYS A 53 -5.78 9.76 12.94
N GLY A 54 -4.46 9.69 13.01
CA GLY A 54 -3.58 10.67 12.38
C GLY A 54 -3.53 10.51 10.87
N ASP A 55 -3.01 11.54 10.20
CA ASP A 55 -2.66 11.44 8.79
C ASP A 55 -1.58 10.38 8.59
N TYR A 56 -1.64 9.68 7.47
CA TYR A 56 -0.66 8.67 7.10
C TYR A 56 -0.31 8.74 5.62
N SER A 57 0.84 8.19 5.29
CA SER A 57 1.25 7.94 3.92
C SER A 57 0.90 6.50 3.53
N LEU A 58 0.33 6.32 2.34
CA LEU A 58 0.11 5.01 1.72
C LEU A 58 0.88 4.95 0.41
N SER A 59 1.63 3.88 0.20
CA SER A 59 2.35 3.62 -1.04
C SER A 59 2.06 2.24 -1.61
N VAL A 60 2.03 2.15 -2.95
CA VAL A 60 2.23 0.87 -3.65
C VAL A 60 3.73 0.66 -3.82
N ALA A 61 4.23 -0.51 -3.42
CA ALA A 61 5.65 -0.80 -3.42
C ALA A 61 5.97 -2.23 -3.92
N ILE A 62 7.20 -2.42 -4.41
CA ILE A 62 7.74 -3.70 -4.86
C ILE A 62 9.17 -3.88 -4.34
N GLU A 63 9.69 -5.11 -4.33
CA GLU A 63 11.07 -5.38 -3.89
C GLU A 63 12.13 -5.06 -4.97
N ASP A 64 11.71 -4.85 -6.22
CA ASP A 64 12.63 -4.57 -7.33
C ASP A 64 13.24 -3.17 -7.22
N ASN A 65 14.55 -3.07 -7.44
CA ASN A 65 15.35 -1.86 -7.28
C ASN A 65 15.18 -0.86 -8.44
N ASN A 66 13.96 -0.39 -8.65
CA ASN A 66 13.61 0.48 -9.78
C ASN A 66 13.33 1.94 -9.36
N GLY A 67 13.38 2.26 -8.06
CA GLY A 67 12.97 3.56 -7.51
C GLY A 67 14.06 4.31 -6.73
N LYS A 68 13.90 5.62 -6.58
CA LYS A 68 14.77 6.48 -5.75
C LYS A 68 14.38 6.47 -4.27
N SER A 69 13.11 6.22 -3.97
CA SER A 69 12.55 6.20 -2.61
C SER A 69 12.18 4.78 -2.23
N PHE A 70 12.64 4.33 -1.07
CA PHE A 70 12.34 3.01 -0.52
C PHE A 70 12.13 3.11 0.99
N ILE A 71 11.46 2.09 1.53
CA ILE A 71 11.41 1.83 2.97
C ILE A 71 12.05 0.47 3.26
N GLU A 72 12.82 0.42 4.33
CA GLU A 72 13.38 -0.82 4.84
C GLU A 72 12.47 -1.38 5.93
N ILE A 73 11.89 -2.55 5.66
CA ILE A 73 11.11 -3.32 6.62
C ILE A 73 12.09 -4.20 7.42
N PRO A 74 12.28 -3.94 8.73
CA PRO A 74 13.22 -4.72 9.53
C PRO A 74 12.74 -6.17 9.67
N ASN A 75 13.68 -7.11 9.59
CA ASN A 75 13.35 -8.55 9.64
C ASN A 75 13.13 -9.07 11.07
N ASN A 76 13.34 -8.24 12.09
CA ASN A 76 13.31 -8.60 13.52
C ASN A 76 12.06 -8.06 14.24
N GLU A 77 11.17 -7.37 13.54
CA GLU A 77 9.90 -6.92 14.09
C GLU A 77 8.89 -8.06 14.19
N LYS A 78 8.03 -8.01 15.20
CA LYS A 78 6.96 -8.98 15.39
C LYS A 78 5.70 -8.48 14.71
N TYR A 79 5.17 -9.26 13.79
CA TYR A 79 3.94 -8.95 13.07
C TYR A 79 2.83 -9.94 13.44
N GLU A 80 1.61 -9.41 13.60
CA GLU A 80 0.39 -10.22 13.58
C GLU A 80 -0.08 -10.34 12.13
N VAL A 81 -0.30 -11.57 11.66
CA VAL A 81 -0.66 -11.84 10.26
C VAL A 81 -2.11 -12.27 10.17
N PHE A 82 -2.95 -11.38 9.65
CA PHE A 82 -4.35 -11.66 9.36
C PHE A 82 -4.46 -12.20 7.92
N LYS A 83 -4.67 -13.52 7.80
CA LYS A 83 -4.88 -14.16 6.49
C LYS A 83 -6.29 -13.86 6.01
N VAL A 84 -6.39 -13.43 4.76
CA VAL A 84 -7.68 -13.22 4.12
C VAL A 84 -8.21 -14.53 3.53
N ASP A 85 -9.52 -14.76 3.70
CA ASP A 85 -10.20 -15.84 3.00
C ASP A 85 -10.47 -15.39 1.56
N THR A 86 -9.78 -16.00 0.60
CA THR A 86 -9.92 -15.65 -0.82
C THR A 86 -11.17 -16.23 -1.45
N THR A 87 -11.94 -17.06 -0.73
CA THR A 87 -13.24 -17.56 -1.16
C THR A 87 -14.39 -16.63 -0.78
N ASP A 88 -14.14 -15.67 0.12
CA ASP A 88 -15.07 -14.60 0.44
C ASP A 88 -15.05 -13.55 -0.69
N GLU A 89 -16.23 -13.26 -1.26
CA GLU A 89 -16.41 -12.23 -2.29
C GLU A 89 -15.99 -10.83 -1.79
N GLN A 90 -16.00 -10.60 -0.48
CA GLN A 90 -15.52 -9.37 0.16
C GLN A 90 -14.07 -9.47 0.61
N GLY A 91 -13.45 -10.65 0.55
CA GLY A 91 -12.07 -10.89 0.95
C GLY A 91 -11.04 -10.29 0.00
N ILE A 92 -11.34 -10.26 -1.30
CA ILE A 92 -10.51 -9.56 -2.29
C ILE A 92 -11.41 -8.64 -3.10
N ILE A 93 -11.04 -7.35 -3.20
CA ILE A 93 -11.71 -6.44 -4.14
C ILE A 93 -11.24 -6.82 -5.55
N ILE A 94 -11.99 -7.69 -6.22
CA ILE A 94 -11.75 -8.11 -7.61
C ILE A 94 -12.50 -7.13 -8.55
N SER A 95 -12.09 -5.86 -8.61
CA SER A 95 -12.47 -4.99 -9.75
C SER A 95 -11.71 -3.66 -9.78
N TYR A 96 -11.11 -3.38 -10.94
CA TYR A 96 -11.24 -2.12 -11.71
C TYR A 96 -11.18 -2.45 -13.20
#